data_AF-A0A353HQD1-F1
#
_entry.id   AF-A0A353HQD1-F1
#
_cell.length_a   1.000
_cell.length_b   1.000
_cell.length_c   1.000
_cell.angle_alpha   90.00
_cell.angle_beta   90.00
_cell.angle_gamma   90.00
#
_symmetry.space_group_name_H-M   'P 1'
#
loop_
_entity.id
_entity.type
_entity.pdbx_description
1 polymer ?
#
loop_
_entity_poly.entity_id
_entity_poly.type
_entity_poly.pdbx_seq_one_letter_code
_entity_poly.pdbx_strand_id
1 'polypeptide(L)' 'MAAPTPITLDQAMANPDWIGNPAEQAWFSWDGKQVFYKQKRTGSQLRDTFEAVQGKEPRKVQDAELAKLD' A
#
# COMPACT_ATOMS: atom_id res chain seq x y z
N MET A 1 4.72 37.88 2.85
CA MET A 1 3.83 36.70 2.81
C MET A 1 4.31 35.85 1.65
N ALA A 2 4.96 34.70 1.92
CA ALA A 2 5.51 33.86 0.85
C ALA A 2 4.38 33.12 0.13
N ALA A 3 4.26 33.31 -1.18
CA ALA A 3 3.33 32.54 -2.00
C ALA A 3 3.77 31.07 -2.01
N PRO A 4 2.85 30.09 -1.93
CA PRO A 4 3.21 28.69 -2.04
C PRO A 4 3.80 28.47 -3.43
N THR A 5 5.07 28.07 -3.50
CA THR A 5 5.72 27.69 -4.76
C THR A 5 4.97 26.48 -5.31
N PRO A 6 4.39 26.56 -6.52
CA PRO A 6 3.73 25.41 -7.12
C PRO A 6 4.78 24.32 -7.30
N ILE A 7 4.49 23.13 -6.77
CA ILE A 7 5.37 21.97 -6.94
C ILE A 7 5.47 21.71 -8.45
N THR A 8 6.69 21.67 -8.99
CA THR A 8 6.88 21.40 -10.42
C THR A 8 6.68 19.91 -10.67
N LEU A 9 6.26 19.53 -11.87
CA LEU A 9 6.13 18.12 -12.27
C LEU A 9 7.46 17.35 -12.02
N ASP A 10 8.58 18.01 -12.22
CA ASP A 10 9.92 17.50 -11.91
C ASP A 10 10.10 17.19 -10.40
N GLN A 11 9.71 18.11 -9.50
CA GLN A 11 9.72 17.85 -8.05
C GLN A 11 8.76 16.73 -7.63
N ALA A 12 7.62 16.60 -8.30
CA ALA A 12 6.69 15.50 -8.04
C ALA A 12 7.26 14.15 -8.48
N MET A 13 8.02 14.11 -9.58
CA MET A 13 8.66 12.89 -10.11
C MET A 13 10.03 12.59 -9.49
N ALA A 14 10.68 13.56 -8.85
CA ALA A 14 12.01 13.43 -8.24
C ALA A 14 12.06 12.40 -7.10
N ASN A 15 10.91 12.08 -6.49
CA ASN A 15 10.78 11.06 -5.47
C ASN A 15 10.02 9.85 -6.04
N PRO A 16 10.70 8.81 -6.57
CA PRO A 16 10.04 7.62 -7.10
C PRO A 16 9.23 6.83 -6.04
N ASP A 17 9.35 7.20 -4.76
CA ASP A 17 8.46 6.77 -3.66
C ASP A 17 6.97 7.03 -3.94
N TRP A 18 6.60 7.83 -4.95
CA TRP A 18 5.19 8.01 -5.37
C TRP A 18 4.49 6.70 -5.78
N ILE A 19 5.23 5.70 -6.27
CA ILE A 19 4.68 4.36 -6.60
C ILE A 19 4.48 3.51 -5.33
N GLY A 20 5.12 3.87 -4.21
CA GLY A 20 5.16 3.05 -3.01
C GLY A 20 5.98 1.77 -3.20
N ASN A 21 6.08 0.98 -2.13
CA ASN A 21 6.75 -0.32 -2.22
C ASN A 21 5.93 -1.28 -3.10
N PRO A 22 6.57 -2.11 -3.94
CA PRO A 22 5.82 -3.05 -4.77
C PRO A 22 5.01 -4.02 -3.90
N ALA A 23 3.84 -4.40 -4.38
CA ALA A 23 3.08 -5.49 -3.79
C ALA A 23 3.83 -6.81 -4.02
N GLU A 24 4.12 -7.51 -2.94
CA GLU A 24 4.76 -8.82 -2.88
C GLU A 24 3.72 -9.87 -2.44
N GLN A 25 3.84 -11.10 -2.94
CA GLN A 25 2.96 -12.21 -2.52
C GLN A 25 1.48 -11.82 -2.54
N ALA A 26 0.90 -11.50 -3.70
CA ALA A 26 -0.53 -11.19 -3.78
C ALA A 26 -1.37 -12.48 -3.90
N TRP A 27 -2.47 -12.59 -3.17
CA TRP A 27 -3.43 -13.68 -3.25
C TRP A 27 -4.88 -13.18 -3.17
N PHE A 28 -5.81 -13.93 -3.75
CA PHE A 28 -7.23 -13.64 -3.64
C PHE A 28 -7.79 -14.25 -2.36
N SER A 29 -8.74 -13.55 -1.73
CA SER A 29 -9.58 -14.16 -0.69
C SER A 29 -10.37 -15.33 -1.25
N TRP A 30 -10.72 -16.27 -0.39
CA TRP A 30 -11.47 -17.46 -0.76
C TRP A 30 -12.86 -17.12 -1.35
N ASP A 31 -13.45 -16.02 -0.90
CA ASP A 31 -14.74 -15.52 -1.40
C ASP A 31 -14.60 -14.64 -2.67
N GLY A 32 -13.37 -14.35 -3.11
CA GLY A 32 -13.07 -13.60 -4.33
C GLY A 32 -13.40 -12.10 -4.30
N LYS A 33 -13.94 -11.54 -3.21
CA LYS A 33 -14.30 -10.11 -3.16
C LYS A 33 -13.13 -9.17 -2.91
N GLN A 34 -12.02 -9.71 -2.42
CA GLN A 34 -10.86 -8.94 -2.01
C GLN A 34 -9.56 -9.65 -2.32
N VAL A 35 -8.52 -8.84 -2.53
CA VAL A 35 -7.15 -9.28 -2.79
C VAL A 35 -6.30 -8.87 -1.60
N PHE A 36 -5.50 -9.79 -1.12
CA PHE A 36 -4.49 -9.52 -0.13
C PHE A 36 -3.12 -9.47 -0.79
N TYR A 37 -2.26 -8.60 -0.30
CA TYR A 37 -0.87 -8.54 -0.74
C TYR A 37 0.01 -8.08 0.40
N LYS A 38 1.26 -8.50 0.39
CA LYS A 38 2.26 -7.99 1.33
C LYS A 38 2.98 -6.84 0.69
N GLN A 39 3.41 -5.89 1.49
CA GLN A 39 4.23 -4.80 1.03
C GLN A 39 5.27 -4.52 2.11
N LYS A 40 6.53 -4.39 1.70
CA LYS A 40 7.60 -4.00 2.62
C LYS A 40 7.23 -2.67 3.30
N ARG A 41 7.46 -2.55 4.61
CA ARG A 41 7.27 -1.29 5.32
C ARG A 41 8.44 -0.35 5.04
N THR A 42 8.17 0.89 4.67
CA THR A 42 9.20 1.94 4.53
C THR A 42 9.93 2.12 5.87
N GLY A 43 11.25 1.97 5.85
CA GLY A 43 12.08 2.04 7.06
C GLY A 43 12.11 0.75 7.89
N SER A 44 11.64 -0.40 7.39
CA SER A 44 11.73 -1.69 8.09
C SER A 44 11.91 -2.88 7.13
N GLN A 45 12.46 -3.98 7.64
CA GLN A 45 12.51 -5.26 6.94
C GLN A 45 11.19 -6.06 7.07
N LEU A 46 10.27 -5.55 7.88
CA LEU A 46 8.95 -6.13 8.06
C LEU A 46 8.09 -5.92 6.81
N ARG A 47 7.23 -6.90 6.53
CA ARG A 47 6.22 -6.81 5.49
C ARG A 47 4.88 -6.69 6.17
N ASP A 48 4.13 -5.65 5.83
CA ASP A 48 2.75 -5.50 6.28
C ASP A 48 1.84 -6.14 5.23
N THR A 49 0.75 -6.76 5.67
CA THR A 49 -0.29 -7.26 4.76
C THR A 49 -1.32 -6.17 4.55
N PHE A 50 -1.73 -5.99 3.30
CA PHE A 50 -2.76 -5.07 2.87
C PHE A 50 -3.89 -5.84 2.20
N GLU A 51 -5.10 -5.31 2.34
CA GLU A 51 -6.33 -5.79 1.74
C GLU A 51 -6.81 -4.73 0.76
N ALA A 52 -6.91 -5.09 -0.52
CA ALA A 52 -7.53 -4.31 -1.56
C ALA A 52 -8.90 -4.90 -1.88
N VAL A 53 -9.93 -4.06 -1.77
CA VAL A 53 -11.29 -4.38 -2.23
C VAL A 53 -11.55 -3.54 -3.47
N GLN A 54 -12.17 -4.13 -4.49
CA GLN A 54 -12.50 -3.39 -5.72
C GLN A 54 -13.34 -2.13 -5.37
N GLY A 55 -12.89 -0.97 -5.86
CA GLY A 55 -13.56 0.31 -5.62
C GLY A 55 -13.34 0.93 -4.24
N LYS A 56 -12.44 0.38 -3.42
CA LYS A 56 -12.00 0.97 -2.15
C LYS A 56 -10.50 1.17 -2.11
N GLU A 57 -10.07 2.09 -1.26
CA GLU A 57 -8.66 2.27 -0.95
C GLU A 57 -8.12 1.04 -0.22
N PRO A 58 -6.91 0.57 -0.57
CA PRO A 58 -6.29 -0.55 0.12
C PRO A 58 -6.01 -0.18 1.57
N ARG A 59 -6.38 -1.08 2.50
CA ARG A 59 -6.14 -0.89 3.92
C ARG A 59 -5.13 -1.90 4.44
N LYS A 60 -4.36 -1.50 5.44
CA LYS A 60 -3.48 -2.43 6.15
C LYS A 60 -4.30 -3.40 6.99
N VAL A 61 -4.08 -4.70 6.81
CA VAL A 61 -4.66 -5.78 7.61
C VAL A 61 -3.88 -5.89 8.92
N GLN A 62 -4.58 -5.90 10.05
CA GLN A 62 -3.94 -6.12 11.35
C GLN A 62 -3.59 -7.60 11.55
N ASP A 63 -2.56 -7.90 12.32
CA ASP A 63 -2.12 -9.27 12.62
C ASP A 63 -3.25 -10.16 13.17
N ALA A 64 -4.15 -9.59 13.97
CA ALA A 64 -5.32 -10.30 14.52
C ALA A 64 -6.38 -10.65 13.45
N GLU A 65 -6.50 -9.84 12.39
CA GLU A 65 -7.37 -10.14 11.24
C GLU A 65 -6.68 -11.15 10.32
N LEU A 66 -5.36 -11.07 10.19
CA LEU A 66 -4.55 -12.01 9.40
C LEU A 66 -4.69 -13.44 9.92
N ALA A 67 -4.69 -13.62 11.25
CA ALA A 67 -4.88 -14.92 11.88
C ALA A 67 -6.26 -15.55 11.63
N LYS A 68 -7.22 -14.80 11.07
CA LYS A 68 -8.56 -15.30 10.70
C LYS A 68 -8.65 -15.74 9.24
N LEU A 69 -7.58 -15.51 8.46
CA LEU A 69 -7.50 -15.85 7.04
C LEU A 69 -6.87 -17.22 6.79
N ASP A 70 -6.26 -17.82 7.82
CA ASP A 70 -5.75 -19.21 7.83
C ASP A 70 -6.89 -20.20 8.12
#